data_AF-A0A5N5FJM0-F1
#
_entry.id   AF-A0A5N5FJM0-F1
#
_cell.length_a   1.000
_cell.length_b   1.000
_cell.length_c   1.000
_cell.angle_alpha   90.00
_cell.angle_beta   90.00
_cell.angle_gamma   90.00
#
_symmetry.space_group_name_H-M   'P 1'
#
loop_
_entity.id
_entity.type
_entity.pdbx_description
1 polymer ?
#
loop_
_entity_poly.entity_id
_entity_poly.type
_entity_poly.pdbx_seq_one_letter_code
_entity_poly.pdbx_strand_id
1 'polypeptide(L)'
;MAATDEEKEAATTTTTTTTTFKNLGICDELVDACEKLGWTIPTPIQVESMPAALEGKDLIALAQTGSGKTGAFALPILQELIKTPQSFFACVLSPTRELAIQIAEQFEALGSEIGVKCAVLVGGVDMVQQSINLAKRPHVVVATPGRLMDHLSNTKGFSLRTLKFLVLDEADRLLNEDFEKSIDEILNEIPRDRRTYLFSATMTKKVRKLQRACLRNPVKIEVASKYSTVDTLKQQYRFLPAKYKDCYLVYILTEKSQCTTMVFTRTCDATQVLALMLRNLGIRAIPISGHMSQSKRLGALNMFKAGECNVLICTDVASRGLDIPSVDMVINYDIPTNSKDYIHRVGRTARAGRSGVAISLVNQYELEWYIQIEKLIGKKLPEFSAQEEEVLLLLERVGQAKRLAQMKIKESGGKKRKGGNNGEEEDIDKYLGHKGGGKSGGKSKKFKKSRD
;
A
#
# COMPACT_ATOMS: atom_id res chain seq x y z
N MET A 1 27.23 59.59 -16.45
CA MET A 1 25.98 59.74 -17.23
C MET A 1 25.46 58.35 -17.50
N ALA A 2 24.47 57.95 -16.70
CA ALA A 2 23.82 56.65 -16.76
C ALA A 2 22.75 56.68 -17.86
N ALA A 3 22.72 55.64 -18.70
CA ALA A 3 21.54 55.30 -19.48
C ALA A 3 20.68 54.37 -18.61
N THR A 4 19.41 54.71 -18.51
CA THR A 4 18.44 54.25 -17.52
C THR A 4 17.88 52.85 -17.81
N ASP A 5 17.69 52.11 -16.72
CA ASP A 5 17.22 50.72 -16.60
C ASP A 5 15.73 50.48 -16.92
N GLU A 6 15.18 51.02 -18.01
CA GLU A 6 13.72 50.92 -18.29
C GLU A 6 13.31 50.02 -19.47
N GLU A 7 14.22 49.31 -20.15
CA GLU A 7 13.86 48.45 -21.30
C GLU A 7 14.18 46.95 -21.13
N LYS A 8 14.34 46.45 -19.89
CA LYS A 8 14.59 45.01 -19.64
C LYS A 8 13.62 44.32 -18.68
N GLU A 9 12.45 44.90 -18.45
CA GLU A 9 11.41 44.32 -17.59
C GLU A 9 10.12 43.95 -18.36
N ALA A 10 10.28 43.22 -19.46
CA ALA A 10 9.20 42.42 -20.05
C ALA A 10 9.50 40.93 -19.84
N ALA A 11 9.78 40.56 -18.59
CA ALA A 11 9.92 39.18 -18.16
C ALA A 11 8.53 38.58 -17.88
N THR A 12 8.01 37.87 -18.88
CA THR A 12 7.29 36.60 -18.74
C THR A 12 6.50 36.38 -17.44
N THR A 13 5.42 37.15 -17.23
CA THR A 13 4.41 36.81 -16.22
C THR A 13 3.47 35.77 -16.81
N THR A 14 3.94 34.52 -16.93
CA THR A 14 3.03 33.36 -17.09
C THR A 14 2.26 33.21 -15.78
N THR A 15 1.07 33.79 -15.73
CA THR A 15 0.05 33.47 -14.73
C THR A 15 -0.27 31.98 -14.84
N THR A 16 0.39 31.13 -14.05
CA THR A 16 -0.08 29.77 -13.77
C THR A 16 -1.39 29.89 -13.01
N THR A 17 -2.52 29.86 -13.72
CA THR A 17 -3.84 29.65 -13.12
C THR A 17 -3.82 28.31 -12.40
N THR A 18 -3.83 28.33 -11.06
CA THR A 18 -3.94 27.12 -10.24
C THR A 18 -5.29 26.45 -10.51
N THR A 19 -5.28 25.35 -11.25
CA THR A 19 -6.49 24.56 -11.55
C THR A 19 -7.08 24.02 -10.25
N THR A 20 -8.36 24.26 -9.98
CA THR A 20 -9.10 23.74 -8.82
C THR A 20 -10.00 22.56 -9.21
N PHE A 21 -10.48 21.78 -8.24
CA PHE A 21 -11.47 20.72 -8.51
C PHE A 21 -12.75 21.26 -9.15
N LYS A 22 -13.19 22.46 -8.75
CA LYS A 22 -14.34 23.15 -9.36
C LYS A 22 -14.09 23.47 -10.84
N ASN A 23 -12.89 23.94 -11.19
CA ASN A 23 -12.50 24.19 -12.59
C ASN A 23 -12.48 22.92 -13.44
N LEU A 24 -12.30 21.74 -12.82
CA LEU A 24 -12.34 20.44 -13.48
C LEU A 24 -13.78 19.91 -13.66
N GLY A 25 -14.80 20.64 -13.23
CA GLY A 25 -16.21 20.24 -13.37
C GLY A 25 -16.71 19.30 -12.27
N ILE A 26 -16.04 19.25 -11.11
CA ILE A 26 -16.54 18.56 -9.92
C ILE A 26 -17.62 19.41 -9.23
N CYS A 27 -18.71 18.78 -8.81
CA CYS A 27 -19.83 19.43 -8.13
C CYS A 27 -19.46 19.90 -6.71
N ASP A 28 -20.18 20.90 -6.22
CA ASP A 28 -19.83 21.59 -4.98
C ASP A 28 -19.78 20.63 -3.77
N GLU A 29 -20.69 19.65 -3.67
CA GLU A 29 -20.70 18.66 -2.59
C GLU A 29 -19.42 17.83 -2.52
N LEU A 30 -18.85 17.49 -3.69
CA LEU A 30 -17.61 16.72 -3.76
C LEU A 30 -16.37 17.61 -3.60
N VAL A 31 -16.45 18.89 -3.99
CA VAL A 31 -15.40 19.88 -3.70
C VAL A 31 -15.28 20.08 -2.19
N ASP A 32 -16.39 20.26 -1.49
CA ASP A 32 -16.42 20.41 -0.02
C ASP A 32 -15.86 19.17 0.68
N ALA A 33 -16.19 17.98 0.18
CA ALA A 33 -15.61 16.73 0.67
C ALA A 33 -14.10 16.66 0.44
N CYS A 34 -13.60 17.08 -0.72
CA CYS A 34 -12.17 17.19 -0.98
C CYS A 34 -11.49 18.15 0.01
N GLU A 35 -12.05 19.33 0.26
CA GLU A 35 -11.48 20.30 1.20
C GLU A 35 -11.41 19.75 2.63
N LYS A 36 -12.45 19.06 3.10
CA LYS A 36 -12.47 18.40 4.43
C LYS A 36 -11.41 17.31 4.58
N LEU A 37 -11.06 16.65 3.47
CA LEU A 37 -9.97 15.66 3.42
C LEU A 37 -8.59 16.29 3.19
N GLY A 38 -8.50 17.62 3.10
CA GLY A 38 -7.28 18.36 2.84
C GLY A 38 -6.80 18.28 1.39
N TRP A 39 -7.67 17.90 0.46
CA TRP A 39 -7.39 17.84 -0.98
C TRP A 39 -7.73 19.18 -1.61
N THR A 40 -6.87 20.18 -1.40
CA THR A 40 -7.12 21.55 -1.88
C THR A 40 -6.72 21.75 -3.35
N ILE A 41 -5.69 21.03 -3.81
CA ILE A 41 -5.15 21.15 -5.17
C ILE A 41 -5.22 19.78 -5.87
N PRO A 42 -5.86 19.68 -7.05
CA PRO A 42 -5.90 18.44 -7.81
C PRO A 42 -4.50 18.04 -8.27
N THR A 43 -4.18 16.76 -8.14
CA THR A 43 -2.89 16.23 -8.60
C THR A 43 -2.84 16.16 -10.13
N PRO A 44 -1.66 16.10 -10.75
CA PRO A 44 -1.56 16.08 -12.22
C PRO A 44 -2.33 14.91 -12.87
N ILE A 45 -2.40 13.73 -12.23
CA ILE A 45 -3.22 12.62 -12.75
C ILE A 45 -4.71 12.91 -12.67
N GLN A 46 -5.17 13.65 -11.66
CA GLN A 46 -6.56 14.07 -11.53
C GLN A 46 -6.89 15.13 -12.57
N VAL A 47 -6.03 16.13 -12.78
CA VAL A 47 -6.20 17.17 -13.81
C VAL A 47 -6.33 16.56 -15.20
N GLU A 48 -5.44 15.64 -15.56
CA GLU A 48 -5.43 15.00 -16.88
C GLU A 48 -6.58 14.00 -17.07
N SER A 49 -6.99 13.29 -16.02
CA SER A 49 -8.03 12.25 -16.15
C SER A 49 -9.45 12.77 -16.04
N MET A 50 -9.69 13.83 -15.26
CA MET A 50 -11.04 14.25 -14.89
C MET A 50 -11.92 14.59 -16.10
N PRO A 51 -11.46 15.40 -17.09
CA PRO A 51 -12.31 15.78 -18.20
C PRO A 51 -12.84 14.56 -18.98
N ALA A 52 -11.95 13.63 -19.32
CA ALA A 52 -12.34 12.40 -20.02
C ALA A 52 -13.23 11.48 -19.18
N ALA A 53 -13.00 11.42 -17.86
CA ALA A 53 -13.84 10.66 -16.93
C ALA A 53 -15.28 11.20 -16.88
N LEU A 54 -15.42 12.53 -16.80
CA LEU A 54 -16.72 13.22 -16.72
C LEU A 54 -17.50 13.18 -18.05
N GLU A 55 -16.80 13.12 -19.18
CA GLU A 55 -17.39 12.82 -20.49
C GLU A 55 -17.87 11.37 -20.61
N GLY A 56 -17.57 10.52 -19.63
CA GLY A 56 -17.99 9.12 -19.59
C GLY A 56 -17.16 8.19 -20.48
N LYS A 57 -15.92 8.58 -20.82
CA LYS A 57 -15.00 7.74 -21.61
C LYS A 57 -14.29 6.71 -20.72
N ASP A 58 -13.94 5.57 -21.30
CA ASP A 58 -13.04 4.61 -20.68
C ASP A 58 -11.64 5.19 -20.53
N LEU A 59 -10.92 4.82 -19.46
CA LEU A 59 -9.62 5.38 -19.14
C LEU A 59 -8.55 4.30 -18.99
N ILE A 60 -7.36 4.59 -19.49
CA ILE A 60 -6.14 3.92 -19.08
C ILE A 60 -5.14 4.96 -18.57
N ALA A 61 -4.87 4.91 -17.27
CA ALA A 61 -4.07 5.88 -16.56
C ALA A 61 -2.80 5.24 -16.02
N LEU A 62 -1.65 5.72 -16.49
CA LEU A 62 -0.34 5.32 -15.99
C LEU A 62 0.18 6.37 -15.02
N ALA A 63 0.23 5.98 -13.75
CA ALA A 63 0.70 6.85 -12.69
C ALA A 63 1.28 6.05 -11.52
N GLN A 64 2.34 6.60 -10.94
CA GLN A 64 3.02 6.05 -9.77
C GLN A 64 2.10 6.00 -8.53
N THR A 65 2.40 5.12 -7.57
CA THR A 65 1.68 5.03 -6.30
C THR A 65 1.78 6.36 -5.54
N GLY A 66 0.69 6.82 -4.92
CA GLY A 66 0.67 8.09 -4.18
C GLY A 66 0.48 9.34 -5.05
N SER A 67 0.22 9.19 -6.35
CA SER A 67 -0.09 10.31 -7.26
C SER A 67 -1.53 10.82 -7.18
N GLY A 68 -2.39 10.25 -6.32
CA GLY A 68 -3.80 10.65 -6.21
C GLY A 68 -4.78 9.87 -7.10
N LYS A 69 -4.39 8.69 -7.60
CA LYS A 69 -5.21 7.82 -8.46
C LYS A 69 -6.59 7.50 -7.89
N THR A 70 -6.71 7.30 -6.57
CA THR A 70 -8.00 7.01 -5.94
C THR A 70 -9.00 8.13 -6.14
N GLY A 71 -8.60 9.39 -5.93
CA GLY A 71 -9.45 10.55 -6.25
C GLY A 71 -9.78 10.65 -7.75
N ALA A 72 -8.83 10.30 -8.62
CA ALA A 72 -8.98 10.36 -10.07
C ALA A 72 -10.11 9.44 -10.60
N PHE A 73 -10.39 8.31 -9.95
CA PHE A 73 -11.54 7.46 -10.29
C PHE A 73 -12.74 7.62 -9.36
N ALA A 74 -12.54 7.93 -8.07
CA ALA A 74 -13.63 8.00 -7.11
C ALA A 74 -14.54 9.20 -7.37
N LEU A 75 -13.96 10.39 -7.60
CA LEU A 75 -14.71 11.62 -7.85
C LEU A 75 -15.68 11.53 -9.04
N PRO A 76 -15.27 11.11 -10.25
CA PRO A 76 -16.21 11.01 -11.38
C PRO A 76 -17.27 9.92 -11.17
N ILE A 77 -16.95 8.84 -10.44
CA ILE A 77 -17.93 7.79 -10.09
C ILE A 77 -18.98 8.33 -9.12
N LEU A 78 -18.54 9.03 -8.07
CA LEU A 78 -19.44 9.62 -7.08
C LEU A 78 -20.32 10.71 -7.69
N GLN A 79 -19.75 11.55 -8.57
CA GLN A 79 -20.51 12.58 -9.26
C GLN A 79 -21.64 11.99 -10.12
N GLU A 80 -21.39 10.87 -10.82
CA GLU A 80 -22.45 10.20 -11.58
C GLU A 80 -23.45 9.49 -10.66
N LEU A 81 -22.99 8.94 -9.53
CA LEU A 81 -23.86 8.31 -8.54
C LEU A 81 -24.85 9.32 -7.92
N ILE A 82 -24.44 10.57 -7.69
CA ILE A 82 -25.33 11.66 -7.24
C ILE A 82 -26.48 11.86 -8.24
N LYS A 83 -26.17 11.85 -9.55
CA LYS A 83 -27.16 12.03 -10.61
C LYS A 83 -28.06 10.81 -10.79
N THR A 84 -27.50 9.62 -10.63
CA THR A 84 -28.20 8.34 -10.83
C THR A 84 -27.97 7.40 -9.64
N PRO A 85 -28.65 7.62 -8.50
CA PRO A 85 -28.47 6.79 -7.31
C PRO A 85 -28.87 5.34 -7.57
N GLN A 86 -27.92 4.41 -7.42
CA GLN A 86 -28.15 2.99 -7.65
C GLN A 86 -27.26 2.15 -6.74
N SER A 87 -27.80 1.03 -6.23
CA SER A 87 -26.97 -0.01 -5.61
C SER A 87 -26.06 -0.68 -6.64
N PHE A 88 -24.92 -1.19 -6.20
CA PHE A 88 -23.94 -1.90 -7.02
C PHE A 88 -23.56 -1.12 -8.29
N PHE A 89 -23.39 0.19 -8.13
CA PHE A 89 -23.10 1.14 -9.19
C PHE A 89 -21.66 1.00 -9.72
N ALA A 90 -20.71 0.80 -8.80
CA ALA A 90 -19.30 0.65 -9.14
C ALA A 90 -18.67 -0.57 -8.45
N CYS A 91 -17.71 -1.18 -9.14
CA CYS A 91 -16.92 -2.30 -8.66
C CYS A 91 -15.45 -1.97 -8.87
N VAL A 92 -14.67 -1.98 -7.80
CA VAL A 92 -13.24 -1.72 -7.84
C VAL A 92 -12.47 -2.98 -7.48
N LEU A 93 -11.70 -3.50 -8.43
CA LEU A 93 -10.80 -4.61 -8.20
C LEU A 93 -9.43 -4.10 -7.77
N SER A 94 -8.90 -4.72 -6.72
CA SER A 94 -7.61 -4.40 -6.13
C SER A 94 -6.83 -5.68 -5.81
N PRO A 95 -5.50 -5.72 -5.99
CA PRO A 95 -4.71 -6.94 -5.81
C PRO A 95 -4.55 -7.35 -4.35
N THR A 96 -4.82 -6.46 -3.39
CA THR A 96 -4.59 -6.73 -1.96
C THR A 96 -5.80 -6.34 -1.13
N ARG A 97 -5.97 -7.05 -0.01
CA ARG A 97 -7.12 -6.88 0.88
C ARG A 97 -7.11 -5.49 1.50
N GLU A 98 -5.92 -5.06 1.87
CA GLU A 98 -5.69 -3.81 2.56
C GLU A 98 -5.98 -2.63 1.62
N LEU A 99 -5.51 -2.69 0.36
CA LEU A 99 -5.79 -1.64 -0.63
C LEU A 99 -7.30 -1.56 -0.92
N ALA A 100 -7.98 -2.70 -0.94
CA ALA A 100 -9.45 -2.72 -1.07
C ALA A 100 -10.15 -2.01 0.09
N ILE A 101 -9.70 -2.21 1.33
CA ILE A 101 -10.23 -1.49 2.51
C ILE A 101 -9.97 0.01 2.36
N GLN A 102 -8.74 0.41 2.03
CA GLN A 102 -8.37 1.82 1.84
C GLN A 102 -9.23 2.51 0.80
N ILE A 103 -9.43 1.87 -0.35
CA ILE A 103 -10.24 2.43 -1.43
C ILE A 103 -11.69 2.63 -0.95
N ALA A 104 -12.26 1.65 -0.23
CA ALA A 104 -13.61 1.78 0.33
C ALA A 104 -13.72 2.93 1.33
N GLU A 105 -12.74 3.07 2.24
CA GLU A 105 -12.68 4.19 3.19
C GLU A 105 -12.62 5.55 2.44
N GLN A 106 -11.88 5.64 1.34
CA GLN A 106 -11.82 6.86 0.52
C GLN A 106 -13.16 7.17 -0.19
N PHE A 107 -13.85 6.15 -0.72
CA PHE A 107 -15.20 6.34 -1.28
C PHE A 107 -16.20 6.80 -0.23
N GLU A 108 -16.16 6.22 0.98
CA GLU A 108 -17.06 6.60 2.07
C GLU A 108 -16.73 7.99 2.61
N ALA A 109 -15.46 8.36 2.70
CA ALA A 109 -15.04 9.68 3.14
C ALA A 109 -15.47 10.78 2.14
N LEU A 110 -15.16 10.60 0.85
CA LEU A 110 -15.56 11.52 -0.22
C LEU A 110 -17.08 11.58 -0.40
N GLY A 111 -17.77 10.45 -0.18
CA GLY A 111 -19.20 10.32 -0.36
C GLY A 111 -20.03 10.44 0.92
N SER A 112 -19.44 10.94 2.01
CA SER A 112 -20.05 10.93 3.34
C SER A 112 -21.34 11.75 3.39
N GLU A 113 -21.36 12.92 2.76
CA GLU A 113 -22.53 13.82 2.74
C GLU A 113 -23.67 13.31 1.87
N ILE A 114 -23.35 12.50 0.86
CA ILE A 114 -24.31 11.90 -0.06
C ILE A 114 -24.71 10.47 0.35
N GLY A 115 -24.26 10.00 1.53
CA GLY A 115 -24.66 8.72 2.10
C GLY A 115 -24.12 7.50 1.34
N VAL A 116 -22.92 7.59 0.75
CA VAL A 116 -22.28 6.47 0.06
C VAL A 116 -22.03 5.31 1.02
N LYS A 117 -22.23 4.09 0.50
CA LYS A 117 -22.09 2.84 1.25
C LYS A 117 -21.20 1.93 0.44
N CYS A 118 -20.14 1.42 1.04
CA CYS A 118 -19.26 0.46 0.41
C CYS A 118 -19.44 -0.94 1.02
N ALA A 119 -19.14 -1.98 0.23
CA ALA A 119 -18.84 -3.30 0.77
C ALA A 119 -17.45 -3.74 0.31
N VAL A 120 -16.65 -4.19 1.26
CA VAL A 120 -15.31 -4.72 1.00
C VAL A 120 -15.36 -6.24 0.95
N LEU A 121 -14.97 -6.82 -0.19
CA LEU A 121 -14.96 -8.26 -0.40
C LEU A 121 -13.54 -8.80 -0.51
N VAL A 122 -13.03 -9.34 0.59
CA VAL A 122 -11.63 -9.79 0.70
C VAL A 122 -11.51 -11.17 1.35
N GLY A 123 -10.46 -11.91 0.96
CA GLY A 123 -10.13 -13.20 1.59
C GLY A 123 -9.82 -13.05 3.07
N GLY A 124 -9.91 -14.15 3.84
CA GLY A 124 -9.53 -14.18 5.26
C GLY A 124 -10.43 -13.38 6.22
N VAL A 125 -11.47 -12.73 5.70
CA VAL A 125 -12.61 -12.20 6.46
C VAL A 125 -13.78 -13.15 6.29
N ASP A 126 -14.62 -13.24 7.31
CA ASP A 126 -15.80 -14.12 7.34
C ASP A 126 -16.76 -13.87 6.16
N MET A 127 -17.23 -14.96 5.55
CA MET A 127 -18.07 -14.91 4.35
C MET A 127 -19.51 -14.49 4.67
N VAL A 128 -20.01 -14.86 5.85
CA VAL A 128 -21.37 -14.52 6.27
C VAL A 128 -21.47 -13.03 6.54
N GLN A 129 -20.48 -12.44 7.21
CA GLN A 129 -20.42 -11.01 7.45
C GLN A 129 -20.38 -10.21 6.14
N GLN A 130 -19.60 -10.65 5.15
CA GLN A 130 -19.57 -10.03 3.82
C GLN A 130 -20.92 -10.17 3.10
N SER A 131 -21.59 -11.33 3.21
CA SER A 131 -22.92 -11.55 2.65
C SER A 131 -23.97 -10.62 3.28
N ILE A 132 -23.92 -10.40 4.60
CA ILE A 132 -24.79 -9.44 5.30
C ILE A 132 -24.55 -8.02 4.79
N ASN A 133 -23.30 -7.63 4.57
CA ASN A 133 -22.96 -6.30 4.04
C ASN A 133 -23.47 -6.13 2.60
N LEU A 134 -23.39 -7.18 1.77
CA LEU A 134 -23.97 -7.16 0.41
C LEU A 134 -25.49 -7.06 0.43
N ALA A 135 -26.16 -7.71 1.39
CA ALA A 135 -27.62 -7.63 1.53
C ALA A 135 -28.13 -6.21 1.84
N LYS A 136 -27.27 -5.34 2.40
CA LYS A 136 -27.56 -3.90 2.62
C LYS A 136 -27.53 -3.07 1.33
N ARG A 137 -27.24 -3.69 0.17
CA ARG A 137 -27.24 -3.09 -1.16
C ARG A 137 -26.33 -1.84 -1.27
N PRO A 138 -25.01 -1.99 -1.00
CA PRO A 138 -24.04 -0.89 -1.09
C PRO A 138 -24.02 -0.29 -2.50
N HIS A 139 -23.57 0.96 -2.60
CA HIS A 139 -23.38 1.65 -3.88
C HIS A 139 -22.10 1.18 -4.58
N VAL A 140 -21.03 0.98 -3.82
CA VAL A 140 -19.71 0.59 -4.34
C VAL A 140 -19.28 -0.75 -3.72
N VAL A 141 -18.77 -1.65 -4.56
CA VAL A 141 -18.13 -2.89 -4.11
C VAL A 141 -16.63 -2.77 -4.37
N VAL A 142 -15.81 -2.97 -3.35
CA VAL A 142 -14.34 -2.97 -3.49
C VAL A 142 -13.81 -4.35 -3.11
N ALA A 143 -13.07 -5.00 -3.99
CA ALA A 143 -12.80 -6.42 -3.81
C ALA A 143 -11.44 -6.89 -4.33
N THR A 144 -10.95 -7.98 -3.73
CA THR A 144 -9.93 -8.84 -4.35
C THR A 144 -10.60 -9.81 -5.33
N PRO A 145 -10.03 -10.10 -6.52
CA PRO A 145 -10.70 -10.88 -7.56
C PRO A 145 -11.25 -12.23 -7.10
N GLY A 146 -10.45 -13.05 -6.41
CA GLY A 146 -10.89 -14.37 -5.96
C GLY A 146 -12.11 -14.31 -5.04
N ARG A 147 -12.12 -13.40 -4.05
CA ARG A 147 -13.26 -13.27 -3.13
C ARG A 147 -14.52 -12.71 -3.80
N LEU A 148 -14.37 -11.77 -4.75
CA LEU A 148 -15.52 -11.31 -5.51
C LEU A 148 -16.15 -12.45 -6.31
N MET A 149 -15.32 -13.27 -6.95
CA MET A 149 -15.79 -14.41 -7.73
C MET A 149 -16.52 -15.42 -6.83
N ASP A 150 -15.98 -15.72 -5.64
CA ASP A 150 -16.66 -16.57 -4.66
C ASP A 150 -18.07 -16.04 -4.32
N HIS A 151 -18.22 -14.73 -4.14
CA HIS A 151 -19.52 -14.12 -3.85
C HIS A 151 -20.46 -14.18 -5.06
N LEU A 152 -19.98 -13.88 -6.27
CA LEU A 152 -20.76 -13.97 -7.50
C LEU A 152 -21.31 -15.39 -7.73
N SER A 153 -20.51 -16.43 -7.44
CA SER A 153 -20.93 -17.81 -7.61
C SER A 153 -21.82 -18.34 -6.48
N ASN A 154 -21.53 -17.98 -5.22
CA ASN A 154 -22.08 -18.69 -4.06
C ASN A 154 -23.04 -17.85 -3.20
N THR A 155 -23.10 -16.54 -3.37
CA THR A 155 -23.98 -15.67 -2.56
C THR A 155 -25.31 -15.46 -3.25
N LYS A 156 -26.36 -16.10 -2.72
CA LYS A 156 -27.71 -15.99 -3.28
C LYS A 156 -28.17 -14.52 -3.33
N GLY A 157 -28.68 -14.12 -4.49
CA GLY A 157 -29.23 -12.77 -4.71
C GLY A 157 -28.18 -11.67 -4.92
N PHE A 158 -26.89 -11.98 -4.85
CA PHE A 158 -25.84 -11.03 -5.23
C PHE A 158 -25.54 -11.12 -6.73
N SER A 159 -25.50 -9.97 -7.40
CA SER A 159 -25.17 -9.87 -8.82
C SER A 159 -24.68 -8.46 -9.14
N LEU A 160 -23.77 -8.36 -10.11
CA LEU A 160 -23.27 -7.10 -10.65
C LEU A 160 -23.81 -6.82 -12.06
N ARG A 161 -24.94 -7.41 -12.46
CA ARG A 161 -25.53 -7.23 -13.81
C ARG A 161 -25.94 -5.79 -14.14
N THR A 162 -26.17 -4.93 -13.13
CA THR A 162 -26.53 -3.51 -13.29
C THR A 162 -25.35 -2.56 -13.11
N LEU A 163 -24.12 -3.09 -13.05
CA LEU A 163 -22.91 -2.32 -12.82
C LEU A 163 -22.71 -1.25 -13.90
N LYS A 164 -22.39 -0.01 -13.48
CA LYS A 164 -22.10 1.12 -14.38
C LYS A 164 -20.61 1.41 -14.52
N PHE A 165 -19.83 1.11 -13.48
CA PHE A 165 -18.40 1.35 -13.46
C PHE A 165 -17.59 0.11 -13.02
N LEU A 166 -16.55 -0.21 -13.77
CA LEU A 166 -15.49 -1.12 -13.35
C LEU A 166 -14.18 -0.35 -13.20
N VAL A 167 -13.51 -0.51 -12.07
CA VAL A 167 -12.15 0.02 -11.86
C VAL A 167 -11.19 -1.14 -11.62
N LEU A 168 -10.05 -1.12 -12.30
CA LEU A 168 -8.93 -2.04 -12.13
C LEU A 168 -7.75 -1.24 -11.59
N ASP A 169 -7.54 -1.24 -10.27
CA ASP A 169 -6.40 -0.54 -9.65
C ASP A 169 -5.21 -1.48 -9.45
N GLU A 170 -4.00 -0.93 -9.59
CA GLU A 170 -2.75 -1.68 -9.67
C GLU A 170 -2.84 -2.86 -10.66
N ALA A 171 -3.32 -2.59 -11.87
CA ALA A 171 -3.65 -3.61 -12.87
C ALA A 171 -2.48 -4.52 -13.29
N ASP A 172 -1.23 -4.05 -13.21
CA ASP A 172 -0.06 -4.88 -13.43
C ASP A 172 0.13 -5.98 -12.38
N ARG A 173 -0.40 -5.78 -11.17
CA ARG A 173 -0.38 -6.77 -10.08
C ARG A 173 -1.60 -7.67 -10.05
N LEU A 174 -2.75 -7.16 -10.49
CA LEU A 174 -3.96 -7.96 -10.73
C LEU A 174 -3.71 -9.09 -11.75
N LEU A 175 -2.66 -9.01 -12.56
CA LEU A 175 -2.32 -9.99 -13.59
C LEU A 175 -1.13 -10.91 -13.23
N ASN A 176 -0.77 -10.95 -11.94
CA ASN A 176 0.07 -12.03 -11.42
C ASN A 176 -0.72 -13.35 -11.47
N GLU A 177 -0.03 -14.49 -11.56
CA GLU A 177 -0.59 -15.80 -11.97
C GLU A 177 -1.82 -16.25 -11.16
N ASP A 178 -1.99 -15.75 -9.93
CA ASP A 178 -3.08 -16.15 -9.02
C ASP A 178 -4.46 -15.54 -9.34
N PHE A 179 -4.53 -14.43 -10.11
CA PHE A 179 -5.78 -13.67 -10.28
C PHE A 179 -6.31 -13.57 -11.72
N GLU A 180 -5.50 -13.92 -12.73
CA GLU A 180 -5.88 -13.79 -14.15
C GLU A 180 -7.19 -14.55 -14.45
N LYS A 181 -7.32 -15.80 -13.97
CA LYS A 181 -8.53 -16.61 -14.16
C LYS A 181 -9.77 -15.99 -13.52
N SER A 182 -9.68 -15.53 -12.27
CA SER A 182 -10.81 -14.91 -11.58
C SER A 182 -11.25 -13.62 -12.27
N ILE A 183 -10.33 -12.83 -12.80
CA ILE A 183 -10.66 -11.61 -13.54
C ILE A 183 -11.41 -11.95 -14.82
N ASP A 184 -10.95 -12.92 -15.60
CA ASP A 184 -11.63 -13.35 -16.82
C ASP A 184 -13.07 -13.84 -16.52
N GLU A 185 -13.27 -14.60 -15.45
CA GLU A 185 -14.60 -15.04 -15.01
C GLU A 185 -15.49 -13.86 -14.57
N ILE A 186 -14.95 -12.92 -13.78
CA ILE A 186 -15.68 -11.71 -13.37
C ILE A 186 -16.11 -10.89 -14.60
N LEU A 187 -15.21 -10.69 -15.57
CA LEU A 187 -15.50 -9.94 -16.79
C LEU A 187 -16.63 -10.56 -17.63
N ASN A 188 -16.85 -11.86 -17.52
CA ASN A 188 -17.95 -12.57 -18.17
C ASN A 188 -19.30 -12.43 -17.42
N GLU A 189 -19.27 -12.23 -16.11
CA GLU A 189 -20.48 -12.08 -15.28
C GLU A 189 -21.02 -10.64 -15.23
N ILE A 190 -20.17 -9.63 -15.43
CA ILE A 190 -20.55 -8.21 -15.39
C ILE A 190 -20.98 -7.67 -16.77
N PRO A 191 -21.83 -6.63 -16.84
CA PRO A 191 -22.31 -6.10 -18.12
C PRO A 191 -21.16 -5.53 -18.96
N ARG A 192 -21.21 -5.76 -20.27
CA ARG A 192 -20.26 -5.15 -21.23
C ARG A 192 -20.50 -3.66 -21.42
N ASP A 193 -21.74 -3.22 -21.26
CA ASP A 193 -22.11 -1.80 -21.32
C ASP A 193 -21.91 -1.15 -19.95
N ARG A 194 -20.68 -0.66 -19.75
CA ARG A 194 -20.21 0.00 -18.53
C ARG A 194 -19.02 0.88 -18.89
N ARG A 195 -18.69 1.83 -18.03
CA ARG A 195 -17.44 2.58 -18.09
C ARG A 195 -16.35 1.80 -17.35
N THR A 196 -15.17 1.68 -17.93
CA THR A 196 -14.05 0.96 -17.32
C THR A 196 -12.85 1.90 -17.16
N TYR A 197 -12.27 1.93 -15.97
CA TYR A 197 -11.03 2.65 -15.68
C TYR A 197 -9.92 1.68 -15.26
N LEU A 198 -8.80 1.71 -15.97
CA LEU A 198 -7.63 0.89 -15.67
C LEU A 198 -6.49 1.79 -15.19
N PHE A 199 -6.06 1.56 -13.96
CA PHE A 199 -4.95 2.26 -13.35
C PHE A 199 -3.78 1.30 -13.13
N SER A 200 -2.60 1.70 -13.61
CA SER A 200 -1.39 0.89 -13.45
C SER A 200 -0.17 1.78 -13.25
N ALA A 201 0.84 1.27 -12.55
CA ALA A 201 2.15 1.91 -12.58
C ALA A 201 2.90 1.59 -13.88
N THR A 202 2.59 0.45 -14.52
CA THR A 202 3.39 -0.06 -15.63
C THR A 202 2.56 -0.69 -16.75
N MET A 203 3.02 -0.54 -18.00
CA MET A 203 2.41 -1.16 -19.18
C MET A 203 3.11 -2.44 -19.63
N THR A 204 2.84 -3.54 -18.93
CA THR A 204 3.30 -4.87 -19.33
C THR A 204 2.51 -5.42 -20.51
N LYS A 205 3.02 -6.49 -21.16
CA LYS A 205 2.26 -7.22 -22.18
C LYS A 205 0.92 -7.74 -21.64
N LYS A 206 0.91 -8.23 -20.39
CA LYS A 206 -0.32 -8.68 -19.71
C LYS A 206 -1.32 -7.54 -19.53
N VAL A 207 -0.88 -6.36 -19.06
CA VAL A 207 -1.77 -5.19 -18.92
C VAL A 207 -2.35 -4.76 -20.27
N ARG A 208 -1.58 -4.82 -21.35
CA ARG A 208 -2.12 -4.55 -22.70
C ARG A 208 -3.17 -5.57 -23.13
N LYS A 209 -3.01 -6.85 -22.78
CA LYS A 209 -4.02 -7.89 -23.04
C LYS A 209 -5.29 -7.60 -22.26
N LEU A 210 -5.17 -7.31 -20.96
CA LEU A 210 -6.30 -6.94 -20.11
C LEU A 210 -7.01 -5.68 -20.64
N GLN A 211 -6.26 -4.66 -21.05
CA GLN A 211 -6.80 -3.44 -21.65
C GLN A 211 -7.72 -3.75 -22.82
N ARG A 212 -7.28 -4.61 -23.76
CA ARG A 212 -8.08 -5.01 -24.93
C ARG A 212 -9.33 -5.81 -24.57
N ALA A 213 -9.31 -6.53 -23.44
CA ALA A 213 -10.42 -7.35 -23.01
C ALA A 213 -11.51 -6.55 -22.27
N CYS A 214 -11.15 -5.48 -21.56
CA CYS A 214 -12.07 -4.78 -20.65
C CYS A 214 -12.44 -3.34 -21.05
N LEU A 215 -11.67 -2.67 -21.91
CA LEU A 215 -11.87 -1.26 -22.28
C LEU A 215 -12.37 -1.08 -23.72
N ARG A 216 -13.12 0.00 -23.97
CA ARG A 216 -13.64 0.41 -25.28
C ARG A 216 -13.15 1.83 -25.63
N ASN A 217 -12.30 1.94 -26.65
CA ASN A 217 -11.71 3.21 -27.10
C ASN A 217 -11.20 4.10 -25.94
N PRO A 218 -10.32 3.59 -25.07
CA PRO A 218 -9.95 4.31 -23.84
C PRO A 218 -9.07 5.51 -24.13
N VAL A 219 -9.27 6.59 -23.37
CA VAL A 219 -8.34 7.72 -23.32
C VAL A 219 -7.11 7.29 -22.51
N LYS A 220 -5.94 7.42 -23.13
CA LYS A 220 -4.66 7.08 -22.53
C LYS A 220 -4.05 8.31 -21.87
N ILE A 221 -3.83 8.22 -20.56
CA ILE A 221 -3.26 9.28 -19.73
C ILE A 221 -1.94 8.78 -19.15
N GLU A 222 -0.86 9.53 -19.37
CA GLU A 222 0.46 9.22 -18.85
C GLU A 222 1.03 10.45 -18.15
N VAL A 223 1.11 10.39 -16.82
CA VAL A 223 1.60 11.50 -16.00
C VAL A 223 2.98 11.09 -15.45
N ALA A 224 4.02 11.62 -16.10
CA ALA A 224 5.46 11.41 -15.93
C ALA A 224 6.12 10.30 -16.76
N SER A 225 7.33 10.62 -17.24
CA SER A 225 8.21 9.80 -18.09
C SER A 225 8.53 8.44 -17.47
N LYS A 226 8.54 7.40 -18.31
CA LYS A 226 9.04 6.03 -18.06
C LYS A 226 9.85 5.90 -16.77
N TYR A 227 9.23 5.37 -15.71
CA TYR A 227 9.89 4.93 -14.48
C TYR A 227 10.77 5.96 -13.74
N SER A 228 10.37 7.24 -13.70
CA SER A 228 11.06 8.23 -12.86
C SER A 228 10.52 8.25 -11.42
N THR A 229 11.41 8.23 -10.44
CA THR A 229 11.10 8.61 -9.05
C THR A 229 10.86 10.12 -8.93
N VAL A 230 10.10 10.58 -7.93
CA VAL A 230 9.93 12.01 -7.65
C VAL A 230 11.26 12.73 -7.39
N ASP A 231 11.39 13.99 -7.81
CA ASP A 231 12.64 14.75 -7.71
C ASP A 231 13.06 15.03 -6.26
N THR A 232 12.09 15.09 -5.34
CA THR A 232 12.32 15.30 -3.90
C THR A 232 12.87 14.05 -3.19
N LEU A 233 12.97 12.90 -3.88
CA LEU A 233 13.47 11.65 -3.33
C LEU A 233 14.98 11.50 -3.56
N LYS A 234 15.75 11.59 -2.47
CA LYS A 234 17.18 11.27 -2.45
C LYS A 234 17.36 9.75 -2.39
N GLN A 235 17.97 9.19 -3.43
CA GLN A 235 18.25 7.75 -3.54
C GLN A 235 19.75 7.52 -3.43
N GLN A 236 20.15 6.58 -2.58
CA GLN A 236 21.54 6.19 -2.38
C GLN A 236 21.66 4.67 -2.31
N TYR A 237 22.86 4.15 -2.56
CA TYR A 237 23.17 2.74 -2.35
C TYR A 237 24.41 2.60 -1.47
N ARG A 238 24.57 1.48 -0.77
CA ARG A 238 25.83 1.11 -0.11
C ARG A 238 26.19 -0.31 -0.52
N PHE A 239 27.33 -0.46 -1.18
CA PHE A 239 27.86 -1.78 -1.50
C PHE A 239 28.65 -2.33 -0.31
N LEU A 240 28.32 -3.54 0.15
CA LEU A 240 28.88 -4.11 1.37
C LEU A 240 28.87 -5.64 1.35
N PRO A 241 29.82 -6.31 2.02
CA PRO A 241 29.75 -7.76 2.20
C PRO A 241 28.51 -8.18 3.00
N ALA A 242 27.82 -9.23 2.56
CA ALA A 242 26.58 -9.72 3.18
C ALA A 242 26.66 -9.92 4.71
N LYS A 243 27.83 -10.31 5.24
CA LYS A 243 28.07 -10.50 6.68
C LYS A 243 27.93 -9.23 7.53
N TYR A 244 28.11 -8.04 6.94
CA TYR A 244 28.05 -6.76 7.64
C TYR A 244 26.70 -6.04 7.50
N LYS A 245 25.77 -6.62 6.74
CA LYS A 245 24.49 -6.00 6.39
C LYS A 245 23.66 -5.59 7.61
N ASP A 246 23.64 -6.43 8.65
CA ASP A 246 22.96 -6.11 9.91
C ASP A 246 23.60 -4.89 10.62
N CYS A 247 24.94 -4.76 10.56
CA CYS A 247 25.66 -3.66 11.20
C CYS A 247 25.37 -2.33 10.50
N TYR A 248 25.38 -2.32 9.17
CA TYR A 248 25.00 -1.14 8.40
C TYR A 248 23.55 -0.73 8.63
N LEU A 249 22.62 -1.69 8.73
CA LEU A 249 21.23 -1.39 9.09
C LEU A 249 21.14 -0.69 10.44
N VAL A 250 21.82 -1.22 11.46
CA VAL A 250 21.81 -0.64 12.82
C VAL A 250 22.46 0.74 12.83
N TYR A 251 23.60 0.90 12.15
CA TYR A 251 24.29 2.18 12.01
C TYR A 251 23.36 3.26 11.43
N ILE A 252 22.74 2.98 10.28
CA ILE A 252 21.82 3.92 9.60
C ILE A 252 20.63 4.27 10.49
N LEU A 253 20.02 3.28 11.14
CA LEU A 253 18.86 3.50 12.03
C LEU A 253 19.22 4.27 13.30
N THR A 254 20.48 4.17 13.76
CA THR A 254 20.96 4.90 14.94
C THR A 254 21.21 6.37 14.57
N GLU A 255 21.93 6.62 13.48
CA GLU A 255 22.17 7.95 12.91
C GLU A 255 20.87 8.68 12.56
N LYS A 256 19.83 7.94 12.16
CA LYS A 256 18.51 8.47 11.77
C LYS A 256 17.41 8.04 12.75
N SER A 257 17.72 7.97 14.04
CA SER A 257 16.79 7.48 15.07
C SER A 257 15.47 8.27 15.19
N GLN A 258 15.44 9.53 14.74
CA GLN A 258 14.23 10.36 14.72
C GLN A 258 13.34 10.11 13.50
N CYS A 259 13.85 9.45 12.46
CA CYS A 259 13.10 9.20 11.23
C CYS A 259 12.13 8.03 11.38
N THR A 260 10.91 8.20 10.88
CA THR A 260 10.05 7.05 10.57
C THR A 260 10.65 6.29 9.39
N THR A 261 10.87 4.98 9.56
CA THR A 261 11.62 4.17 8.60
C THR A 261 10.87 2.91 8.22
N MET A 262 10.76 2.64 6.92
CA MET A 262 10.38 1.32 6.40
C MET A 262 11.60 0.53 5.95
N VAL A 263 11.74 -0.70 6.44
CA VAL A 263 12.81 -1.63 6.06
C VAL A 263 12.22 -2.79 5.28
N PHE A 264 12.67 -2.98 4.05
CA PHE A 264 12.19 -4.04 3.17
C PHE A 264 13.12 -5.25 3.17
N THR A 265 12.58 -6.42 3.51
CA THR A 265 13.28 -7.72 3.44
C THR A 265 12.62 -8.64 2.41
N ARG A 266 13.36 -9.66 1.97
CA ARG A 266 12.86 -10.64 1.01
C ARG A 266 11.90 -11.65 1.63
N THR A 267 12.19 -12.13 2.83
CA THR A 267 11.44 -13.23 3.47
C THR A 267 10.72 -12.79 4.74
N CYS A 268 9.62 -13.47 5.07
CA CYS A 268 8.90 -13.27 6.32
C CYS A 268 9.78 -13.56 7.53
N ASP A 269 10.57 -14.63 7.50
CA ASP A 269 11.50 -14.98 8.59
C ASP A 269 12.51 -13.86 8.86
N ALA A 270 13.05 -13.24 7.80
CA ALA A 270 13.97 -12.11 7.94
C ALA A 270 13.30 -10.90 8.62
N THR A 271 12.01 -10.62 8.32
CA THR A 271 11.29 -9.53 9.01
C THR A 271 11.28 -9.75 10.52
N GLN A 272 11.01 -10.98 10.96
CA GLN A 272 10.89 -11.31 12.37
C GLN A 272 12.24 -11.31 13.09
N VAL A 273 13.25 -11.96 12.48
CA VAL A 273 14.63 -12.00 13.03
C VAL A 273 15.17 -10.58 13.17
N LEU A 274 15.05 -9.74 12.15
CA LEU A 274 15.55 -8.36 12.21
C LEU A 274 14.79 -7.53 13.24
N ALA A 275 13.46 -7.65 13.32
CA ALA A 275 12.69 -6.88 14.31
C ALA A 275 13.05 -7.26 15.75
N LEU A 276 13.29 -8.53 16.03
CA LEU A 276 13.78 -8.98 17.35
C LEU A 276 15.21 -8.52 17.61
N MET A 277 16.10 -8.64 16.62
CA MET A 277 17.50 -8.18 16.73
C MET A 277 17.54 -6.67 17.05
N LEU A 278 16.81 -5.85 16.30
CA LEU A 278 16.75 -4.41 16.52
C LEU A 278 16.18 -4.06 17.90
N ARG A 279 15.13 -4.77 18.36
CA ARG A 279 14.58 -4.58 19.72
C ARG A 279 15.57 -4.95 20.81
N ASN A 280 16.34 -6.03 20.65
CA ASN A 280 17.42 -6.39 21.58
C ASN A 280 18.53 -5.33 21.64
N LEU A 281 18.64 -4.49 20.61
CA LEU A 281 19.57 -3.35 20.56
C LEU A 281 18.95 -2.04 21.06
N GLY A 282 17.68 -2.04 21.47
CA GLY A 282 16.96 -0.86 21.94
C GLY A 282 16.24 -0.07 20.83
N ILE A 283 16.22 -0.56 19.60
CA ILE A 283 15.55 0.09 18.46
C ILE A 283 14.10 -0.42 18.37
N ARG A 284 13.13 0.51 18.37
CA ARG A 284 11.68 0.21 18.34
C ARG A 284 11.23 -0.22 16.94
N ALA A 285 11.44 -1.50 16.64
CA ALA A 285 11.11 -2.11 15.36
C ALA A 285 9.95 -3.11 15.47
N ILE A 286 9.00 -3.02 14.55
CA ILE A 286 7.86 -3.93 14.44
C ILE A 286 7.82 -4.62 13.07
N PRO A 287 7.62 -5.95 13.01
CA PRO A 287 7.50 -6.65 11.73
C PRO A 287 6.05 -6.65 11.24
N ILE A 288 5.85 -6.56 9.92
CA ILE A 288 4.62 -6.93 9.22
C ILE A 288 4.99 -7.92 8.12
N SER A 289 4.46 -9.13 8.21
CA SER A 289 4.72 -10.20 7.25
C SER A 289 3.44 -10.92 6.83
N GLY A 290 3.51 -11.73 5.77
CA GLY A 290 2.38 -12.53 5.30
C GLY A 290 1.97 -13.67 6.25
N HIS A 291 2.81 -14.01 7.24
CA HIS A 291 2.46 -15.01 8.26
C HIS A 291 1.58 -14.45 9.38
N MET A 292 1.46 -13.12 9.50
CA MET A 292 0.62 -12.48 10.50
C MET A 292 -0.85 -12.51 10.09
N SER A 293 -1.73 -12.72 11.07
CA SER A 293 -3.17 -12.51 10.87
C SER A 293 -3.48 -11.06 10.53
N GLN A 294 -4.61 -10.82 9.89
CA GLN A 294 -5.02 -9.47 9.48
C GLN A 294 -5.13 -8.51 10.66
N SER A 295 -5.73 -8.95 11.78
CA SER A 295 -5.87 -8.13 12.99
C SER A 295 -4.51 -7.69 13.53
N LYS A 296 -3.51 -8.59 13.51
CA LYS A 296 -2.15 -8.27 13.95
C LYS A 296 -1.43 -7.32 13.01
N ARG A 297 -1.61 -7.47 11.69
CA ARG A 297 -1.04 -6.53 10.71
C ARG A 297 -1.60 -5.13 10.91
N LEU A 298 -2.92 -5.01 11.14
CA LEU A 298 -3.58 -3.75 11.46
C LEU A 298 -3.12 -3.18 12.81
N GLY A 299 -3.01 -4.01 13.86
CA GLY A 299 -2.49 -3.58 15.16
C GLY A 299 -1.06 -3.04 15.07
N ALA A 300 -0.18 -3.77 14.37
CA ALA A 300 1.20 -3.34 14.14
C ALA A 300 1.28 -2.03 13.34
N LEU A 301 0.42 -1.88 12.33
CA LEU A 301 0.31 -0.65 11.56
C LEU A 301 -0.16 0.51 12.43
N ASN A 302 -1.14 0.30 13.30
CA ASN A 302 -1.67 1.33 14.19
C ASN A 302 -0.60 1.82 15.19
N MET A 303 0.21 0.93 15.76
CA MET A 303 1.35 1.32 16.59
C MET A 303 2.36 2.19 15.83
N PHE A 304 2.64 1.82 14.57
CA PHE A 304 3.52 2.59 13.71
C PHE A 304 2.94 3.98 13.41
N LYS A 305 1.64 4.05 13.08
CA LYS A 305 0.91 5.32 12.87
C LYS A 305 0.88 6.20 14.12
N ALA A 306 0.76 5.59 15.30
CA ALA A 306 0.75 6.29 16.59
C ALA A 306 2.15 6.76 17.05
N GLY A 307 3.22 6.39 16.34
CA GLY A 307 4.59 6.75 16.72
C GLY A 307 5.18 5.93 17.86
N GLU A 308 4.48 4.87 18.31
CA GLU A 308 4.98 3.92 19.32
C GLU A 308 6.18 3.12 18.80
N CYS A 309 6.28 2.94 17.49
CA CYS A 309 7.43 2.41 16.78
C CYS A 309 7.83 3.35 15.65
N ASN A 310 9.13 3.53 15.46
CA ASN A 310 9.68 4.33 14.37
C ASN A 310 10.23 3.46 13.22
N VAL A 311 10.37 2.15 13.41
CA VAL A 311 10.86 1.23 12.36
C VAL A 311 9.83 0.16 12.05
N LEU A 312 9.40 0.11 10.79
CA LEU A 312 8.50 -0.91 10.27
C LEU A 312 9.27 -1.84 9.31
N ILE A 313 9.38 -3.12 9.65
CA ILE A 313 10.07 -4.11 8.80
C ILE A 313 9.03 -4.94 8.06
N CYS A 314 9.13 -5.05 6.74
CA CYS A 314 8.12 -5.74 5.95
C CYS A 314 8.67 -6.42 4.71
N THR A 315 7.92 -7.41 4.22
CA THR A 315 8.09 -7.92 2.86
C THR A 315 7.29 -7.09 1.88
N ASP A 316 7.60 -7.21 0.59
CA ASP A 316 6.82 -6.55 -0.47
C ASP A 316 5.33 -6.84 -0.34
N VAL A 317 4.96 -8.12 -0.21
CA VAL A 317 3.57 -8.55 -0.10
C VAL A 317 2.89 -7.95 1.12
N ALA A 318 3.58 -7.94 2.26
CA ALA A 318 3.00 -7.50 3.52
C ALA A 318 2.83 -5.97 3.61
N SER A 319 3.69 -5.21 2.92
CA SER A 319 3.63 -3.74 2.83
C SER A 319 2.55 -3.22 1.87
N ARG A 320 2.04 -4.08 0.98
CA ARG A 320 1.10 -3.68 -0.06
C ARG A 320 -0.30 -3.55 0.52
N GLY A 321 -0.98 -2.50 0.06
CA GLY A 321 -2.33 -2.13 0.46
C GLY A 321 -2.51 -1.66 1.90
N LEU A 322 -1.53 -1.83 2.79
CA LEU A 322 -1.61 -1.18 4.09
C LEU A 322 -1.54 0.33 3.87
N ASP A 323 -2.43 1.06 4.55
CA ASP A 323 -2.38 2.51 4.63
C ASP A 323 -1.22 2.97 5.48
N ILE A 324 -0.02 2.81 4.94
CA ILE A 324 1.18 3.22 5.63
C ILE A 324 1.36 4.71 5.33
N PRO A 325 1.36 5.58 6.36
CA PRO A 325 1.64 6.99 6.17
C PRO A 325 3.00 7.14 5.50
N SER A 326 3.19 8.20 4.73
CA SER A 326 4.50 8.44 4.13
C SER A 326 5.56 8.55 5.21
N VAL A 327 6.63 7.78 5.05
CA VAL A 327 7.75 7.71 5.98
C VAL A 327 8.89 8.61 5.54
N ASP A 328 9.78 8.96 6.47
CA ASP A 328 10.93 9.81 6.19
C ASP A 328 12.03 9.06 5.43
N MET A 329 12.17 7.76 5.72
CA MET A 329 13.22 6.92 5.15
C MET A 329 12.72 5.54 4.70
N VAL A 330 13.22 5.06 3.57
CA VAL A 330 13.08 3.68 3.11
C VAL A 330 14.45 3.03 3.05
N ILE A 331 14.60 1.87 3.68
CA ILE A 331 15.80 1.03 3.56
C ILE A 331 15.41 -0.23 2.79
N ASN A 332 15.98 -0.40 1.60
CA ASN A 332 15.98 -1.71 0.96
C ASN A 332 17.08 -2.53 1.62
N TYR A 333 16.72 -3.26 2.68
CA TYR A 333 17.63 -4.20 3.30
C TYR A 333 17.97 -5.23 2.23
N ASP A 334 16.99 -5.97 1.68
CA ASP A 334 17.23 -6.84 0.53
C ASP A 334 16.85 -6.16 -0.78
N ILE A 335 17.69 -6.25 -1.81
CA ILE A 335 17.37 -5.69 -3.13
C ILE A 335 16.21 -6.49 -3.75
N PRO A 336 15.16 -5.83 -4.29
CA PRO A 336 14.06 -6.51 -4.94
C PRO A 336 14.55 -7.22 -6.21
N THR A 337 14.04 -8.43 -6.45
CA THR A 337 14.38 -9.22 -7.64
C THR A 337 13.77 -8.64 -8.92
N ASN A 338 12.65 -7.91 -8.80
CA ASN A 338 12.03 -7.15 -9.87
C ASN A 338 12.32 -5.66 -9.69
N SER A 339 12.94 -5.03 -10.69
CA SER A 339 13.30 -3.62 -10.64
C SER A 339 12.09 -2.68 -10.48
N LYS A 340 10.90 -3.11 -10.88
CA LYS A 340 9.66 -2.32 -10.66
C LYS A 340 9.28 -2.23 -9.19
N ASP A 341 9.53 -3.28 -8.42
CA ASP A 341 9.24 -3.29 -6.98
C ASP A 341 10.07 -2.23 -6.25
N TYR A 342 11.27 -1.91 -6.73
CA TYR A 342 12.07 -0.81 -6.21
C TYR A 342 11.29 0.53 -6.21
N ILE A 343 10.67 0.89 -7.33
CA ILE A 343 9.87 2.13 -7.45
C ILE A 343 8.75 2.16 -6.42
N HIS A 344 8.08 1.02 -6.19
CA HIS A 344 6.99 0.92 -5.23
C HIS A 344 7.46 0.99 -3.78
N ARG A 345 8.65 0.46 -3.47
CA ARG A 345 9.27 0.54 -2.15
C ARG A 345 9.70 1.96 -1.84
N VAL A 346 10.49 2.58 -2.71
CA VAL A 346 11.00 3.93 -2.47
C VAL A 346 9.90 4.99 -2.56
N GLY A 347 8.83 4.73 -3.32
CA GLY A 347 7.60 5.52 -3.31
C GLY A 347 6.78 5.44 -2.01
N ARG A 348 7.29 4.82 -0.92
CA ARG A 348 6.72 4.93 0.43
C ARG A 348 7.18 6.18 1.18
N THR A 349 8.23 6.83 0.70
CA THR A 349 8.70 8.13 1.19
C THR A 349 8.47 9.20 0.11
N ALA A 350 8.82 10.46 0.41
CA ALA A 350 8.71 11.60 -0.50
C ALA A 350 7.32 11.80 -1.13
N ARG A 351 6.23 11.54 -0.39
CA ARG A 351 4.85 11.73 -0.87
C ARG A 351 4.32 13.12 -0.56
N ALA A 352 3.33 13.56 -1.36
CA ALA A 352 2.60 14.82 -1.16
C ALA A 352 3.53 16.03 -1.03
N GLY A 353 4.54 16.14 -1.91
CA GLY A 353 5.48 17.25 -1.95
C GLY A 353 6.60 17.21 -0.91
N ARG A 354 6.60 16.25 0.03
CA ARG A 354 7.68 16.09 1.01
C ARG A 354 8.96 15.53 0.37
N SER A 355 10.11 15.84 0.97
CA SER A 355 11.37 15.16 0.68
C SER A 355 11.46 13.82 1.40
N GLY A 356 12.26 12.92 0.87
CA GLY A 356 12.46 11.59 1.45
C GLY A 356 13.82 11.00 1.10
N VAL A 357 14.24 9.98 1.84
CA VAL A 357 15.51 9.27 1.59
C VAL A 357 15.25 7.78 1.37
N ALA A 358 15.89 7.21 0.35
CA ALA A 358 15.90 5.77 0.11
C ALA A 358 17.34 5.25 0.04
N ILE A 359 17.68 4.28 0.91
CA ILE A 359 19.02 3.66 0.96
C ILE A 359 18.89 2.18 0.60
N SER A 360 19.67 1.74 -0.39
CA SER A 360 19.75 0.34 -0.79
C SER A 360 21.03 -0.32 -0.30
N LEU A 361 20.91 -1.36 0.53
CA LEU A 361 22.05 -2.15 0.97
C LEU A 361 22.30 -3.27 -0.04
N VAL A 362 23.34 -3.13 -0.85
CA VAL A 362 23.66 -4.05 -1.95
C VAL A 362 24.82 -4.93 -1.53
N ASN A 363 24.61 -6.25 -1.52
CA ASN A 363 25.70 -7.20 -1.30
C ASN A 363 26.17 -7.86 -2.60
N GLN A 364 27.23 -8.68 -2.50
CA GLN A 364 27.86 -9.34 -3.64
C GLN A 364 26.91 -10.25 -4.46
N TYR A 365 25.83 -10.76 -3.85
CA TYR A 365 24.85 -11.64 -4.50
C TYR A 365 23.68 -10.86 -5.11
N GLU A 366 23.54 -9.58 -4.79
CA GLU A 366 22.40 -8.74 -5.16
C GLU A 366 22.76 -7.69 -6.23
N LEU A 367 24.01 -7.66 -6.65
CA LEU A 367 24.55 -6.65 -7.57
C LEU A 367 23.83 -6.63 -8.92
N GLU A 368 23.51 -7.81 -9.48
CA GLU A 368 22.81 -7.89 -10.77
C GLU A 368 21.41 -7.28 -10.69
N TRP A 369 20.65 -7.58 -9.65
CA TRP A 369 19.32 -6.99 -9.43
C TRP A 369 19.41 -5.48 -9.26
N TYR A 370 20.43 -4.99 -8.54
CA TYR A 370 20.66 -3.56 -8.38
C TYR A 370 20.99 -2.87 -9.71
N ILE A 371 21.81 -3.47 -10.57
CA ILE A 371 22.10 -2.93 -11.91
C ILE A 371 20.83 -2.83 -12.76
N GLN A 372 19.89 -3.78 -12.65
CA GLN A 372 18.60 -3.69 -13.35
C GLN A 372 17.73 -2.54 -12.83
N ILE A 373 17.85 -2.17 -11.56
CA ILE A 373 17.18 -1.00 -10.99
C ILE A 373 17.75 0.28 -11.61
N GLU A 374 19.08 0.44 -11.62
CA GLU A 374 19.73 1.62 -12.24
C GLU A 374 19.39 1.77 -13.73
N LYS A 375 19.34 0.65 -14.46
CA LYS A 375 18.88 0.62 -15.85
C LYS A 375 17.42 1.06 -16.00
N LEU A 376 16.54 0.63 -15.10
CA LEU A 376 15.12 1.00 -15.12
C LEU A 376 14.91 2.50 -14.86
N ILE A 377 15.62 3.06 -13.87
CA ILE A 377 15.52 4.49 -13.52
C ILE A 377 16.33 5.40 -14.44
N GLY A 378 17.20 4.83 -15.28
CA GLY A 378 18.01 5.58 -16.24
C GLY A 378 19.12 6.43 -15.62
N LYS A 379 19.52 6.18 -14.37
CA LYS A 379 20.58 6.91 -13.67
C LYS A 379 21.38 6.02 -12.72
N LYS A 380 22.65 6.37 -12.52
CA LYS A 380 23.49 5.83 -11.45
C LYS A 380 23.15 6.53 -10.14
N LEU A 381 22.96 5.76 -9.07
CA LEU A 381 22.68 6.35 -7.76
C LEU A 381 24.00 6.70 -7.05
N PRO A 382 24.06 7.78 -6.27
CA PRO A 382 25.22 8.07 -5.43
C PRO A 382 25.37 7.06 -4.30
N GLU A 383 26.62 6.84 -3.86
CA GLU A 383 26.89 6.00 -2.71
C GLU A 383 26.48 6.70 -1.40
N PHE A 384 25.97 5.93 -0.44
CA PHE A 384 25.72 6.36 0.93
C PHE A 384 27.04 6.34 1.70
N SER A 385 27.47 7.51 2.16
CA SER A 385 28.65 7.63 3.00
C SER A 385 28.38 7.04 4.39
N ALA A 386 29.21 6.08 4.80
CA ALA A 386 29.20 5.49 6.12
C ALA A 386 30.64 5.26 6.56
N GLN A 387 30.95 5.60 7.82
CA GLN A 387 32.28 5.36 8.37
C GLN A 387 32.42 3.88 8.70
N GLU A 388 33.17 3.14 7.87
CA GLU A 388 33.27 1.68 7.99
C GLU A 388 33.81 1.26 9.36
N GLU A 389 34.76 2.00 9.91
CA GLU A 389 35.31 1.77 11.25
C GLU A 389 34.23 1.82 12.33
N GLU A 390 33.37 2.86 12.32
CA GLU A 390 32.25 2.99 13.26
C GLU A 390 31.22 1.86 13.10
N VAL A 391 30.93 1.45 11.85
CA VAL A 391 30.03 0.33 11.58
C VAL A 391 30.58 -0.97 12.15
N LEU A 392 31.89 -1.21 12.02
CA LEU A 392 32.54 -2.43 12.49
C LEU A 392 32.61 -2.53 14.02
N LEU A 393 32.60 -1.40 14.75
CA LEU A 393 32.47 -1.40 16.21
C LEU A 393 31.15 -2.04 16.68
N LEU A 394 30.12 -2.06 15.84
CA LEU A 394 28.82 -2.68 16.15
C LEU A 394 28.83 -4.20 16.00
N LEU A 395 29.86 -4.79 15.38
CA LEU A 395 29.85 -6.18 14.90
C LEU A 395 29.54 -7.20 16.00
N GLU A 396 30.20 -7.09 17.16
CA GLU A 396 30.01 -8.03 18.26
C GLU A 396 28.60 -7.89 18.84
N ARG A 397 28.19 -6.67 19.17
CA ARG A 397 26.88 -6.37 19.79
C ARG A 397 25.72 -6.80 18.87
N VAL A 398 25.82 -6.49 17.57
CA VAL A 398 24.81 -6.88 16.58
C VAL A 398 24.79 -8.40 16.39
N GLY A 399 25.95 -9.04 16.33
CA GLY A 399 26.07 -10.49 16.23
C GLY A 399 25.43 -11.22 17.42
N GLN A 400 25.67 -10.74 18.65
CA GLN A 400 25.05 -11.26 19.87
C GLN A 400 23.52 -11.07 19.84
N ALA A 401 23.04 -9.87 19.52
CA ALA A 401 21.61 -9.57 19.43
C ALA A 401 20.88 -10.45 18.40
N LYS A 402 21.52 -10.73 17.25
CA LYS A 402 20.98 -11.61 16.20
C LYS A 402 20.92 -13.06 16.66
N ARG A 403 21.94 -13.55 17.36
CA ARG A 403 21.94 -14.91 17.93
C ARG A 403 20.79 -15.07 18.94
N LEU A 404 20.61 -14.09 19.84
CA LEU A 404 19.49 -14.08 20.79
C LEU A 404 18.13 -14.09 20.07
N ALA A 405 17.97 -13.28 19.02
CA ALA A 405 16.74 -13.26 18.22
C ALA A 405 16.45 -14.64 17.57
N GLN A 406 17.47 -15.28 17.00
CA GLN A 406 17.32 -16.60 16.38
C GLN A 406 17.03 -17.71 17.40
N MET A 407 17.68 -17.68 18.58
CA MET A 407 17.40 -18.62 19.67
C MET A 407 15.95 -18.49 20.13
N LYS A 408 15.48 -17.26 20.35
CA LYS A 408 14.10 -16.99 20.77
C LYS A 408 13.07 -17.51 19.75
N ILE A 409 13.31 -17.30 18.46
CA ILE A 409 12.45 -17.83 17.39
C ILE A 409 12.45 -19.37 17.42
N LYS A 410 13.62 -20.03 17.54
CA LYS A 410 13.70 -21.50 17.62
C LYS A 410 12.97 -22.08 18.83
N GLU A 411 13.11 -21.46 20.00
CA GLU A 411 12.41 -21.87 21.22
C GLU A 411 10.89 -21.73 21.09
N SER A 412 10.42 -20.65 20.45
CA SER A 412 9.00 -20.45 20.16
C SER A 412 8.45 -21.45 19.12
N GLY A 413 9.28 -21.89 18.17
CA GLY A 413 8.94 -22.92 17.18
C GLY A 413 8.93 -24.35 17.74
N GLY A 414 9.76 -24.65 18.74
CA GLY A 414 9.84 -25.98 19.37
C GLY A 414 8.60 -26.39 20.18
N LYS A 415 7.83 -25.41 20.69
CA LYS A 415 6.55 -25.66 21.38
C LYS A 415 5.38 -25.99 20.44
N LYS A 416 5.52 -25.84 19.11
CA LYS A 416 4.43 -26.09 18.14
C LYS A 416 4.03 -27.56 17.94
N ARG A 417 4.67 -28.54 18.61
CA ARG A 417 4.32 -29.98 18.45
C ARG A 417 3.15 -30.49 19.31
N LYS A 418 2.59 -29.70 20.22
CA LYS A 418 1.33 -30.03 20.93
C LYS A 418 0.46 -28.79 21.14
N GLY A 419 -0.31 -28.45 20.11
CA GLY A 419 -1.50 -27.57 20.20
C GLY A 419 -1.24 -26.07 20.07
N GLY A 420 -1.83 -25.46 19.03
CA GLY A 420 -2.09 -24.02 18.94
C GLY A 420 -0.91 -23.13 18.55
N ASN A 421 -1.15 -22.21 17.62
CA ASN A 421 -0.20 -21.30 17.00
C ASN A 421 0.22 -20.12 17.91
N ASN A 422 0.58 -20.38 19.18
CA ASN A 422 0.65 -19.34 20.24
C ASN A 422 2.02 -18.67 20.45
N GLY A 423 3.11 -19.15 19.86
CA GLY A 423 4.46 -18.59 20.12
C GLY A 423 4.67 -17.17 19.54
N GLU A 424 4.04 -16.90 18.39
CA GLU A 424 4.05 -15.58 17.73
C GLU A 424 2.97 -14.63 18.31
N GLU A 425 2.06 -15.15 19.13
CA GLU A 425 1.02 -14.38 19.84
C GLU A 425 1.62 -13.64 21.03
N GLU A 426 2.37 -14.32 21.91
CA GLU A 426 2.87 -13.71 23.14
C GLU A 426 3.86 -12.56 22.94
N ASP A 427 4.68 -12.57 21.89
CA ASP A 427 5.76 -11.61 21.73
C ASP A 427 5.31 -10.28 21.11
N ILE A 428 4.27 -10.33 20.27
CA ILE A 428 3.58 -9.14 19.79
C ILE A 428 2.63 -8.65 20.90
N ASP A 429 1.92 -9.53 21.61
CA ASP A 429 1.03 -9.12 22.71
C ASP A 429 1.77 -8.51 23.91
N LYS A 430 2.94 -9.05 24.28
CA LYS A 430 3.84 -8.44 25.28
C LYS A 430 4.35 -7.06 24.84
N TYR A 431 4.54 -6.87 23.54
CA TYR A 431 4.96 -5.60 22.96
C TYR A 431 3.77 -4.63 22.79
N LEU A 432 2.56 -5.14 22.53
CA LEU A 432 1.28 -4.42 22.45
C LEU A 432 0.74 -3.99 23.82
N GLY A 433 1.47 -4.25 24.93
CA GLY A 433 1.05 -3.87 26.29
C GLY A 433 -0.25 -4.51 26.76
N HIS A 434 -0.78 -5.51 26.05
CA HIS A 434 -1.99 -6.20 26.45
C HIS A 434 -1.63 -7.16 27.59
N LYS A 435 -1.85 -6.72 28.84
CA LYS A 435 -1.96 -7.66 29.97
C LYS A 435 -3.07 -8.63 29.59
N GLY A 436 -2.68 -9.85 29.24
CA GLY A 436 -3.62 -10.94 28.96
C GLY A 436 -4.65 -10.97 30.08
N GLY A 437 -5.91 -10.74 29.72
CA GLY A 437 -7.03 -10.89 30.64
C GLY A 437 -6.92 -12.27 31.27
N GLY A 438 -6.68 -12.28 32.58
CA GLY A 438 -6.53 -13.52 33.32
C GLY A 438 -7.73 -14.41 33.03
N LYS A 439 -7.46 -15.65 32.61
CA LYS A 439 -8.44 -16.73 32.65
C LYS A 439 -8.96 -16.81 34.08
N SER A 440 -10.11 -16.20 34.35
CA SER A 440 -10.90 -16.52 35.53
C SER A 440 -11.32 -17.98 35.38
N GLY A 441 -10.59 -18.87 36.06
CA GLY A 441 -10.95 -20.27 36.19
C GLY A 441 -12.30 -20.37 36.88
N GLY A 442 -13.37 -20.42 36.08
CA GLY A 442 -14.70 -20.82 36.54
C GLY A 442 -14.62 -22.26 37.01
N LYS A 443 -14.45 -22.48 38.32
CA LYS A 443 -14.70 -23.76 38.97
C LYS A 443 -16.18 -24.09 38.77
N SER A 444 -16.47 -24.96 37.80
CA SER A 444 -17.77 -25.63 37.71
C SER A 444 -17.99 -26.46 38.97
N LYS A 445 -18.77 -25.93 39.92
CA LYS A 445 -19.30 -26.70 41.05
C LYS A 445 -20.23 -27.78 40.49
N LYS A 446 -19.80 -29.04 40.53
CA LYS A 446 -20.66 -30.22 40.38
C LYS A 446 -21.70 -30.18 41.50
N PHE A 447 -22.96 -29.91 41.17
CA PHE A 447 -24.08 -30.25 42.04
C PHE A 447 -24.29 -31.77 42.00
N LYS A 448 -24.09 -32.40 43.16
CA LYS A 448 -24.37 -33.81 43.42
C LYS A 448 -25.88 -33.89 43.69
N LYS A 449 -26.63 -34.55 42.82
CA LYS A 449 -28.06 -34.86 43.02
C LYS A 449 -28.12 -35.97 44.08
N SER A 450 -28.51 -35.64 45.32
CA SER A 450 -28.96 -36.64 46.29
C SER A 450 -30.42 -36.97 46.02
N ARG A 451 -30.72 -38.26 46.06
CA ARG A 451 -32.07 -38.81 46.18
C ARG A 451 -32.67 -38.32 47.49
N ASP A 452 -33.91 -37.84 47.43
CA ASP A 452 -35.08 -38.47 48.05
C ASP A 452 -36.35 -37.98 47.35
#